data_AF-A0A953JS92-F1
#
_entry.id   AF-A0A953JS92-F1
#
_cell.length_a   1.000
_cell.length_b   1.000
_cell.length_c   1.000
_cell.angle_alpha   90.00
_cell.angle_beta   90.00
_cell.angle_gamma   90.00
#
_symmetry.space_group_name_H-M   'P 1'
#
loop_
_entity.id
_entity.type
_entity.pdbx_description
1 polymer ?
#
loop_
_entity_poly.entity_id
_entity_poly.type
_entity_poly.pdbx_seq_one_letter_code
_entity_poly.pdbx_strand_id
1 'polypeptide(L)'
;MRVHCLFILTLATCGGDWLSERAIAQQAVDRLEAQLGEPSVTAPAPDDTAASESRAYLGVMADDRQEQGRGVRIVDVAAGGPADRARLRIGDLITAIDGQAIGSMADLGAIVEQAQPEQRLAIAIQRGEQSLDVSVTLGTRPVGSRGGGARPDEASVPRQRLLGARTIPVTPEAQQILGLTDARGALVSEVFADSPAAKAGLPVDAVIVAIDGRRVANPLELARRIGMAGAGKEVELTIVARGEKKSIRVMLGGMDEAMSAEAGSPPAGAESAAGGDGELAERVRQLEERLNRLEALLRRLAPASEAPASGDPK
;
A
#
# COMPACT_ATOMS: atom_id res chain seq x y z
N MET A 1 -38.73 -2.10 19.35
CA MET A 1 -40.12 -1.67 19.08
C MET A 1 -40.65 -2.43 17.88
N ARG A 2 -41.85 -2.99 18.03
CA ARG A 2 -42.58 -3.91 17.13
C ARG A 2 -43.01 -3.27 15.80
N VAL A 3 -42.98 -4.04 14.69
CA VAL A 3 -44.01 -4.07 13.61
C VAL A 3 -43.91 -5.46 12.91
N HIS A 4 -44.78 -6.43 13.25
CA HIS A 4 -45.91 -6.98 12.45
C HIS A 4 -45.51 -7.73 11.15
N CYS A 5 -45.54 -9.08 11.08
CA CYS A 5 -46.70 -10.00 10.93
C CYS A 5 -47.19 -10.10 9.47
N LEU A 6 -46.99 -11.26 8.80
CA LEU A 6 -48.02 -12.02 8.06
C LEU A 6 -47.46 -13.27 7.33
N PHE A 7 -48.34 -14.28 7.17
CA PHE A 7 -48.27 -15.46 6.28
C PHE A 7 -47.38 -16.64 6.78
N ILE A 8 -47.85 -17.86 7.08
CA ILE A 8 -49.07 -18.61 6.68
C ILE A 8 -49.44 -19.60 7.81
N LEU A 9 -50.73 -19.65 8.14
CA LEU A 9 -51.37 -20.71 8.90
C LEU A 9 -52.34 -21.42 7.95
N THR A 10 -52.12 -22.70 7.57
CA THR A 10 -53.18 -23.54 7.00
C THR A 10 -52.90 -25.02 7.26
N LEU A 11 -53.84 -25.65 7.97
CA LEU A 11 -54.06 -27.09 8.21
C LEU A 11 -53.32 -27.76 9.38
N ALA A 12 -53.91 -27.58 10.57
CA ALA A 12 -53.95 -28.60 11.61
C ALA A 12 -55.12 -29.55 11.33
N THR A 13 -54.82 -30.77 10.89
CA THR A 13 -55.70 -31.94 11.04
C THR A 13 -54.85 -33.15 11.43
N CYS A 14 -54.38 -33.19 12.66
CA CYS A 14 -54.19 -34.43 13.42
C CYS A 14 -53.92 -34.08 14.88
N GLY A 15 -54.68 -34.68 15.79
CA GLY A 15 -54.53 -34.49 17.23
C GLY A 15 -53.15 -34.94 17.69
N GLY A 16 -52.37 -33.99 18.16
CA GLY A 16 -51.04 -34.16 18.73
C GLY A 16 -50.73 -32.89 19.49
N ASP A 17 -50.27 -33.04 20.72
CA ASP A 17 -50.16 -32.01 21.74
C ASP A 17 -49.23 -30.86 21.30
N TRP A 18 -49.81 -29.83 20.67
CA TRP A 18 -49.11 -28.74 19.95
C TRP A 18 -48.19 -27.90 20.85
N LEU A 19 -48.42 -27.93 22.16
CA LEU A 19 -47.57 -27.30 23.17
C LEU A 19 -46.31 -28.13 23.47
N SER A 20 -46.41 -29.45 23.32
CA SER A 20 -45.33 -30.40 23.57
C SER A 20 -44.32 -30.42 22.43
N GLU A 21 -44.78 -30.34 21.18
CA GLU A 21 -43.89 -30.28 20.00
C GLU A 21 -43.12 -28.95 19.92
N ARG A 22 -43.71 -27.82 20.32
CA ARG A 22 -42.98 -26.55 20.44
C ARG A 22 -41.94 -26.60 21.55
N ALA A 23 -42.22 -27.26 22.66
CA ALA A 23 -41.25 -27.42 23.74
C ALA A 23 -40.05 -28.25 23.27
N ILE A 24 -40.28 -29.35 22.56
CA ILE A 24 -39.21 -30.19 21.99
C ILE A 24 -38.42 -29.44 20.92
N ALA A 25 -39.09 -28.68 20.04
CA ALA A 25 -38.43 -27.87 19.03
C ALA A 25 -37.57 -26.77 19.65
N GLN A 26 -38.06 -26.09 20.70
CA GLN A 26 -37.29 -25.07 21.39
C GLN A 26 -36.08 -25.67 22.12
N GLN A 27 -36.26 -26.82 22.78
CA GLN A 27 -35.18 -27.52 23.47
C GLN A 27 -34.11 -28.08 22.52
N ALA A 28 -34.50 -28.40 21.28
CA ALA A 28 -33.58 -28.81 20.22
C ALA A 28 -32.78 -27.61 19.68
N VAL A 29 -33.42 -26.44 19.54
CA VAL A 29 -32.74 -25.17 19.17
C VAL A 29 -31.76 -24.76 20.28
N ASP A 30 -32.17 -24.78 21.55
CA ASP A 30 -31.30 -24.45 22.68
C ASP A 30 -30.09 -25.39 22.79
N ARG A 31 -30.27 -26.68 22.46
CA ARG A 31 -29.15 -27.64 22.40
C ARG A 31 -28.21 -27.40 21.22
N LEU A 32 -28.74 -26.98 20.07
CA LEU A 32 -27.93 -26.68 18.90
C LEU A 32 -27.12 -25.40 19.13
N GLU A 33 -27.71 -24.37 19.76
CA GLU A 33 -27.02 -23.15 20.17
C GLU A 33 -25.95 -23.42 21.24
N ALA A 34 -26.18 -24.38 22.15
CA ALA A 34 -25.18 -24.80 23.13
C ALA A 34 -24.02 -25.63 22.53
N GLN A 35 -24.23 -26.34 21.41
CA GLN A 35 -23.19 -27.13 20.72
C GLN A 35 -22.43 -26.36 19.64
N LEU A 36 -23.09 -25.39 19.02
CA LEU A 36 -22.48 -24.41 18.14
C LEU A 36 -22.18 -23.17 18.96
N GLY A 37 -21.23 -23.29 19.88
CA GLY A 37 -20.69 -22.14 20.62
C GLY A 37 -20.48 -21.00 19.63
N GLU A 38 -21.17 -19.89 19.88
CA GLU A 38 -21.16 -18.74 18.99
C GLU A 38 -19.70 -18.44 18.61
N PRO A 39 -19.37 -18.22 17.32
CA PRO A 39 -18.11 -17.60 17.00
C PRO A 39 -18.18 -16.22 17.66
N SER A 40 -17.65 -16.16 18.87
CA SER A 40 -17.36 -14.94 19.58
C SER A 40 -16.33 -14.23 18.73
N VAL A 41 -16.80 -13.46 17.74
CA VAL A 41 -16.15 -12.22 17.36
C VAL A 41 -16.41 -11.27 18.52
N THR A 42 -15.80 -11.60 19.66
CA THR A 42 -15.53 -10.63 20.70
C THR A 42 -14.66 -9.61 20.02
N ALA A 43 -15.25 -8.46 19.69
CA ALA A 43 -14.47 -7.24 19.58
C ALA A 43 -13.54 -7.23 20.81
N PRO A 44 -12.22 -7.05 20.63
CA PRO A 44 -11.28 -7.14 21.74
C PRO A 44 -11.80 -6.29 22.90
N ALA A 45 -11.79 -6.87 24.10
CA ALA A 45 -12.29 -6.23 25.30
C ALA A 45 -11.70 -4.81 25.45
N PRO A 46 -12.41 -3.84 26.06
CA PRO A 46 -11.89 -2.49 26.26
C PRO A 46 -10.59 -2.42 27.10
N ASP A 47 -10.13 -3.53 27.66
CA ASP A 47 -8.85 -3.63 28.37
C ASP A 47 -7.64 -4.01 27.49
N ASP A 48 -7.85 -4.49 26.24
CA ASP A 48 -6.73 -4.66 25.27
C ASP A 48 -6.27 -3.33 24.68
N THR A 49 -7.05 -2.27 24.90
CA THR A 49 -6.70 -0.89 24.50
C THR A 49 -5.47 -0.39 25.27
N ALA A 50 -5.27 -0.85 26.52
CA ALA A 50 -4.18 -0.42 27.38
C ALA A 50 -2.81 -1.07 27.04
N ALA A 51 -2.80 -2.30 26.50
CA ALA A 51 -1.55 -2.92 26.03
C ALA A 51 -1.02 -2.28 24.72
N SER A 52 -1.87 -1.56 23.98
CA SER A 52 -1.47 -0.78 22.81
C SER A 52 -0.93 0.62 23.17
N GLU A 53 -0.89 1.02 24.46
CA GLU A 53 -0.54 2.39 24.87
C GLU A 53 0.97 2.66 24.91
N SER A 54 1.82 1.63 24.80
CA SER A 54 3.27 1.76 25.00
C SER A 54 4.12 1.00 23.99
N ARG A 55 3.57 0.61 22.83
CA ARG A 55 4.38 -0.10 21.82
C ARG A 55 5.47 0.81 21.28
N ALA A 56 6.71 0.29 21.30
CA ALA A 56 7.86 1.00 20.80
C ALA A 56 7.70 1.32 19.31
N TYR A 57 8.21 2.48 18.92
CA TYR A 57 8.06 3.03 17.59
C TYR A 57 9.42 3.47 17.08
N LEU A 58 9.85 2.89 15.96
CA LEU A 58 11.08 3.28 15.28
C LEU A 58 10.85 4.49 14.34
N GLY A 59 9.68 4.57 13.73
CA GLY A 59 9.34 5.67 12.82
C GLY A 59 9.94 5.58 11.43
N VAL A 60 10.10 4.36 10.92
CA VAL A 60 10.44 4.08 9.53
C VAL A 60 9.27 3.37 8.85
N MET A 61 9.10 3.65 7.56
CA MET A 61 8.39 2.77 6.64
C MET A 61 9.45 2.08 5.81
N ALA A 62 9.35 0.78 5.69
CA ALA A 62 10.38 -0.02 5.07
C ALA A 62 9.74 -1.10 4.18
N ASP A 63 10.52 -1.61 3.24
CA ASP A 63 10.10 -2.57 2.24
C ASP A 63 11.24 -3.57 1.98
N ASP A 64 10.89 -4.83 1.78
CA ASP A 64 11.83 -5.94 1.53
C ASP A 64 11.61 -6.59 0.15
N ARG A 65 10.72 -6.07 -0.71
CA ARG A 65 10.35 -6.71 -1.99
C ARG A 65 11.51 -6.85 -2.97
N GLN A 66 12.45 -5.91 -2.94
CA GLN A 66 13.61 -5.87 -3.85
C GLN A 66 14.88 -6.48 -3.22
N GLU A 67 14.86 -6.76 -1.91
CA GLU A 67 16.05 -7.13 -1.12
C GLU A 67 15.82 -8.40 -0.28
N GLN A 68 14.98 -9.32 -0.79
CA GLN A 68 14.61 -10.54 -0.07
C GLN A 68 15.83 -11.27 0.49
N GLY A 69 15.88 -11.40 1.83
CA GLY A 69 16.95 -12.10 2.55
C GLY A 69 18.23 -11.30 2.78
N ARG A 70 18.30 -10.03 2.34
CA ARG A 70 19.46 -9.14 2.59
C ARG A 70 19.20 -8.08 3.64
N GLY A 71 17.94 -7.71 3.86
CA GLY A 71 17.59 -6.64 4.77
C GLY A 71 16.26 -6.00 4.43
N VAL A 72 15.95 -4.93 5.14
CA VAL A 72 14.77 -4.11 4.89
C VAL A 72 15.19 -2.71 4.50
N ARG A 73 14.78 -2.28 3.32
CA ARG A 73 15.11 -0.95 2.80
C ARG A 73 14.14 0.08 3.36
N ILE A 74 14.66 1.16 3.93
CA ILE A 74 13.84 2.28 4.39
C ILE A 74 13.33 3.04 3.16
N VAL A 75 12.01 3.06 3.01
CA VAL A 75 11.31 3.81 1.96
C VAL A 75 10.78 5.15 2.46
N ASP A 76 10.57 5.29 3.77
CA ASP A 76 10.17 6.55 4.39
C ASP A 76 10.64 6.67 5.84
N VAL A 77 10.83 7.91 6.30
CA VAL A 77 11.18 8.21 7.69
C VAL A 77 10.22 9.28 8.23
N ALA A 78 9.61 8.99 9.38
CA ALA A 78 8.70 9.93 10.02
C ALA A 78 9.46 11.15 10.56
N ALA A 79 9.19 12.33 9.99
CA ALA A 79 9.81 13.59 10.42
C ALA A 79 9.57 13.89 11.91
N GLY A 80 10.63 14.25 12.63
CA GLY A 80 10.64 14.42 14.08
C GLY A 80 10.54 13.11 14.88
N GLY A 81 10.46 11.97 14.20
CA GLY A 81 10.39 10.65 14.80
C GLY A 81 11.74 10.16 15.32
N PRO A 82 11.75 9.01 16.02
CA PRO A 82 12.97 8.37 16.53
C PRO A 82 14.05 8.12 15.47
N ALA A 83 13.68 7.55 14.33
CA ALA A 83 14.58 7.29 13.21
C ALA A 83 15.15 8.58 12.59
N ASP A 84 14.35 9.63 12.45
CA ASP A 84 14.79 10.94 11.94
C ASP A 84 15.81 11.59 12.89
N ARG A 85 15.54 11.57 14.20
CA ARG A 85 16.48 12.05 15.23
C ARG A 85 17.79 11.27 15.23
N ALA A 86 17.73 9.98 14.91
CA ALA A 86 18.90 9.13 14.75
C ALA A 86 19.57 9.25 13.36
N ARG A 87 19.09 10.14 12.49
CA ARG A 87 19.64 10.41 11.14
C ARG A 87 19.60 9.21 10.19
N LEU A 88 18.65 8.29 10.40
CA LEU A 88 18.28 7.32 9.39
C LEU A 88 17.65 8.05 8.20
N ARG A 89 17.86 7.52 7.00
CA ARG A 89 17.45 8.15 5.75
C ARG A 89 16.74 7.15 4.85
N ILE A 90 15.94 7.69 3.95
CA ILE A 90 15.36 6.95 2.83
C ILE A 90 16.52 6.37 2.00
N GLY A 91 16.39 5.09 1.63
CA GLY A 91 17.39 4.34 0.89
C GLY A 91 18.39 3.59 1.76
N ASP A 92 18.41 3.79 3.08
CA ASP A 92 19.22 2.98 3.98
C ASP A 92 18.67 1.54 4.02
N LEU A 93 19.55 0.55 3.90
CA LEU A 93 19.21 -0.86 4.03
C LEU A 93 19.52 -1.33 5.45
N ILE A 94 18.51 -1.68 6.23
CA ILE A 94 18.69 -2.23 7.57
C ILE A 94 19.07 -3.70 7.44
N THR A 95 20.27 -4.06 7.91
CA THR A 95 20.80 -5.42 7.82
C THR A 95 20.80 -6.13 9.17
N ALA A 96 20.90 -5.39 10.28
CA ALA A 96 20.82 -5.94 11.62
C ALA A 96 20.32 -4.94 12.66
N ILE A 97 19.75 -5.44 13.75
CA ILE A 97 19.41 -4.68 14.96
C ILE A 97 19.92 -5.43 16.19
N ASP A 98 20.68 -4.76 17.05
CA ASP A 98 21.33 -5.31 18.25
C ASP A 98 22.12 -6.62 17.97
N GLY A 99 22.71 -6.71 16.77
CA GLY A 99 23.45 -7.89 16.32
C GLY A 99 22.60 -9.02 15.76
N GLN A 100 21.26 -8.92 15.82
CA GLN A 100 20.35 -9.83 15.11
C GLN A 100 20.24 -9.41 13.65
N ALA A 101 20.61 -10.32 12.74
CA ALA A 101 20.42 -10.12 11.31
C ALA A 101 18.93 -10.04 10.98
N ILE A 102 18.57 -9.08 10.12
CA ILE A 102 17.22 -8.86 9.64
C ILE A 102 17.21 -9.17 8.15
N GLY A 103 16.36 -10.10 7.73
CA GLY A 103 16.20 -10.46 6.31
C GLY A 103 14.85 -10.05 5.74
N SER A 104 13.87 -9.71 6.59
CA SER A 104 12.48 -9.44 6.19
C SER A 104 11.81 -8.38 7.05
N MET A 105 10.71 -7.83 6.52
CA MET A 105 9.82 -6.92 7.26
C MET A 105 9.23 -7.57 8.53
N ALA A 106 9.02 -8.89 8.52
CA ALA A 106 8.50 -9.62 9.66
C ALA A 106 9.51 -9.63 10.83
N ASP A 107 10.80 -9.82 10.53
CA ASP A 107 11.87 -9.81 11.54
C ASP A 107 12.00 -8.42 12.18
N LEU A 108 11.98 -7.37 11.35
CA LEU A 108 12.02 -5.99 11.81
C LEU A 108 10.82 -5.65 12.71
N GLY A 109 9.62 -6.08 12.29
CA GLY A 109 8.40 -5.92 13.07
C GLY A 109 8.50 -6.59 14.43
N ALA A 110 8.91 -7.87 14.47
CA ALA A 110 9.03 -8.64 15.70
C ALA A 110 9.99 -8.00 16.71
N ILE A 111 11.15 -7.51 16.25
CA ILE A 111 12.14 -6.86 17.13
C ILE A 111 11.57 -5.56 17.71
N VAL A 112 10.94 -4.73 16.88
CA VAL A 112 10.35 -3.46 17.33
C VAL A 112 9.14 -3.70 18.25
N GLU A 113 8.37 -4.75 18.03
CA GLU A 113 7.23 -5.13 18.88
C GLU A 113 7.65 -5.64 20.26
N GLN A 114 8.78 -6.33 20.35
CA GLN A 114 9.32 -6.82 21.62
C GLN A 114 10.11 -5.75 22.38
N ALA A 115 10.55 -4.69 21.68
CA ALA A 115 11.30 -3.61 22.30
C ALA A 115 10.42 -2.69 23.16
N GLN A 116 11.05 -2.09 24.17
CA GLN A 116 10.39 -1.13 25.07
C GLN A 116 10.50 0.31 24.52
N PRO A 117 9.52 1.17 24.80
CA PRO A 117 9.66 2.59 24.51
C PRO A 117 10.86 3.16 25.27
N GLU A 118 11.55 4.14 24.67
CA GLU A 118 12.81 4.73 25.18
C GLU A 118 14.03 3.78 25.22
N GLN A 119 13.86 2.51 24.82
CA GLN A 119 14.98 1.60 24.64
C GLN A 119 15.88 2.08 23.49
N ARG A 120 17.20 1.98 23.68
CA ARG A 120 18.17 2.20 22.62
C ARG A 120 18.42 0.90 21.88
N LEU A 121 18.26 0.92 20.57
CA LEU A 121 18.64 -0.16 19.66
C LEU A 121 19.85 0.28 18.83
N ALA A 122 20.82 -0.60 18.65
CA ALA A 122 21.90 -0.43 17.70
C ALA A 122 21.48 -1.00 16.34
N ILE A 123 21.30 -0.14 15.34
CA ILE A 123 20.85 -0.55 14.01
C ILE A 123 22.02 -0.50 13.06
N ALA A 124 22.42 -1.66 12.54
CA ALA A 124 23.37 -1.75 11.45
C ALA A 124 22.63 -1.48 10.13
N ILE A 125 23.06 -0.44 9.43
CA ILE A 125 22.54 -0.06 8.13
C ILE A 125 23.64 -0.09 7.07
N GLN A 126 23.23 -0.27 5.82
CA GLN A 126 24.06 -0.05 4.66
C GLN A 126 23.54 1.18 3.91
N ARG A 127 24.39 2.19 3.73
CA ARG A 127 24.12 3.41 2.98
C ARG A 127 25.07 3.47 1.78
N GLY A 128 24.56 3.11 0.61
CA GLY A 128 25.40 2.88 -0.57
C GLY A 128 26.32 1.67 -0.33
N GLU A 129 27.64 1.87 -0.38
CA GLU A 129 28.63 0.82 -0.10
C GLU A 129 29.14 0.82 1.35
N GLN A 130 28.70 1.77 2.17
CA GLN A 130 29.20 1.93 3.54
C GLN A 130 28.24 1.28 4.54
N SER A 131 28.78 0.43 5.41
CA SER A 131 28.07 -0.07 6.60
C SER A 131 28.25 0.91 7.76
N LEU A 132 27.13 1.29 8.41
CA LEU A 132 27.08 2.25 9.50
C LEU A 132 26.26 1.66 10.64
N ASP A 133 26.74 1.82 11.87
CA ASP A 133 25.98 1.51 13.07
C ASP A 133 25.33 2.77 13.62
N VAL A 134 24.01 2.78 13.69
CA VAL A 134 23.20 3.91 14.13
C VAL A 134 22.46 3.52 15.40
N SER A 135 22.75 4.22 16.50
CA SER A 135 21.98 4.05 17.73
C SER A 135 20.69 4.85 17.65
N VAL A 136 19.54 4.17 17.76
CA VAL A 136 18.22 4.78 17.75
C VAL A 136 17.55 4.58 19.10
N THR A 137 17.07 5.66 19.71
CA THR A 137 16.23 5.58 20.91
C THR A 137 14.77 5.50 20.48
N LEU A 138 14.10 4.38 20.72
CA LEU A 138 12.71 4.17 20.33
C LEU A 138 11.78 5.16 21.04
N GLY A 139 10.74 5.59 20.33
CA GLY A 139 9.70 6.46 20.88
C GLY A 139 8.44 5.67 21.20
N THR A 140 7.47 6.35 21.83
CA THR A 140 6.08 5.90 21.84
C THR A 140 5.39 6.35 20.56
N ARG A 141 4.53 5.49 19.99
CA ARG A 141 3.74 5.88 18.82
C ARG A 141 2.70 6.93 19.25
N PRO A 142 2.66 8.13 18.65
CA PRO A 142 1.62 9.11 18.96
C PRO A 142 0.24 8.56 18.62
N VAL A 143 -0.68 8.59 19.58
CA VAL A 143 -2.07 8.17 19.38
C VAL A 143 -2.69 9.05 18.31
N GLY A 144 -3.23 8.44 17.24
CA GLY A 144 -3.72 9.13 16.04
C GLY A 144 -2.88 8.92 14.78
N SER A 145 -1.65 8.39 14.89
CA SER A 145 -0.89 7.84 13.76
C SER A 145 -1.10 6.33 13.67
N ARG A 146 -2.23 5.91 13.08
CA ARG A 146 -2.46 4.51 12.69
C ARG A 146 -1.35 4.07 11.75
N GLY A 147 -0.42 3.25 12.25
CA GLY A 147 0.63 2.64 11.46
C GLY A 147 0.11 1.40 10.74
N GLY A 148 0.08 1.48 9.41
CA GLY A 148 0.59 0.44 8.51
C GLY A 148 -0.02 -0.97 8.61
N GLY A 149 -1.31 -1.10 8.31
CA GLY A 149 -1.93 -2.35 7.88
C GLY A 149 -3.06 -2.09 6.87
N ALA A 150 -3.12 -0.89 6.31
CA ALA A 150 -4.09 -0.57 5.28
C ALA A 150 -3.55 -1.06 3.94
N ARG A 151 -4.36 -1.83 3.23
CA ARG A 151 -4.13 -2.12 1.82
C ARG A 151 -3.92 -0.79 1.07
N PRO A 152 -3.01 -0.72 0.07
CA PRO A 152 -2.64 0.54 -0.59
C PRO A 152 -3.79 1.27 -1.31
N ASP A 153 -5.00 0.71 -1.33
CA ASP A 153 -6.16 1.18 -2.08
C ASP A 153 -7.27 1.83 -1.23
N GLU A 154 -7.29 1.73 0.11
CA GLU A 154 -8.43 2.25 0.91
C GLU A 154 -8.08 3.28 2.00
N ALA A 155 -6.80 3.63 2.19
CA ALA A 155 -6.40 4.58 3.24
C ALA A 155 -5.48 5.71 2.77
N SER A 156 -5.57 6.13 1.50
CA SER A 156 -5.13 7.48 1.09
C SER A 156 -6.11 8.53 1.60
N VAL A 157 -6.08 8.64 2.93
CA VAL A 157 -6.37 9.73 3.87
C VAL A 157 -7.21 10.89 3.31
N PRO A 158 -8.27 11.36 4.01
CA PRO A 158 -9.14 12.49 3.62
C PRO A 158 -8.43 13.82 3.27
N ARG A 159 -7.10 13.90 3.45
CA ARG A 159 -6.26 15.09 3.27
C ARG A 159 -5.69 15.23 1.85
N GLN A 160 -5.47 14.14 1.10
CA GLN A 160 -5.11 14.24 -0.33
C GLN A 160 -6.31 14.64 -1.19
N ARG A 161 -7.54 14.36 -0.70
CA ARG A 161 -8.79 14.77 -1.36
C ARG A 161 -8.95 16.29 -1.47
N LEU A 162 -8.34 17.05 -0.56
CA LEU A 162 -8.39 18.53 -0.58
C LEU A 162 -7.64 19.14 -1.78
N LEU A 163 -6.60 18.46 -2.26
CA LEU A 163 -5.89 18.86 -3.48
C LEU A 163 -6.58 18.27 -4.71
N GLY A 164 -7.09 17.04 -4.59
CA GLY A 164 -7.69 16.28 -5.68
C GLY A 164 -6.66 15.84 -6.73
N ALA A 165 -5.49 15.45 -6.26
CA ALA A 165 -4.45 14.82 -7.07
C ALA A 165 -3.88 13.60 -6.33
N ARG A 166 -3.62 12.53 -7.07
CA ARG A 166 -2.94 11.33 -6.55
C ARG A 166 -1.44 11.53 -6.66
N THR A 167 -0.76 11.38 -5.53
CA THR A 167 0.69 11.56 -5.45
C THR A 167 1.40 10.30 -5.01
N ILE A 168 2.54 10.02 -5.64
CA ILE A 168 3.41 8.87 -5.34
C ILE A 168 4.83 9.34 -4.98
N PRO A 169 5.61 8.54 -4.24
CA PRO A 169 7.00 8.87 -3.95
C PRO A 169 7.83 8.93 -5.24
N VAL A 170 8.84 9.83 -5.26
CA VAL A 170 9.80 9.89 -6.37
C VAL A 170 10.83 8.79 -6.17
N THR A 171 10.94 7.88 -7.15
CA THR A 171 12.01 6.86 -7.16
C THR A 171 13.28 7.40 -7.85
N PRO A 172 14.46 6.81 -7.61
CA PRO A 172 15.69 7.22 -8.29
C PRO A 172 15.60 7.13 -9.82
N GLU A 173 14.82 6.19 -10.35
CA GLU A 173 14.58 6.01 -11.78
C GLU A 173 13.72 7.15 -12.34
N ALA A 174 12.61 7.48 -11.65
CA ALA A 174 11.76 8.61 -12.00
C ALA A 174 12.53 9.95 -11.93
N GLN A 175 13.45 10.08 -10.97
CA GLN A 175 14.32 11.26 -10.85
C GLN A 175 15.13 11.52 -12.12
N GLN A 176 15.73 10.48 -12.70
CA GLN A 176 16.57 10.59 -13.89
C GLN A 176 15.75 10.96 -15.13
N ILE A 177 14.58 10.34 -15.28
CA ILE A 177 13.67 10.58 -16.41
C ILE A 177 13.11 12.01 -16.37
N LEU A 178 12.78 12.50 -15.16
CA LEU A 178 12.15 13.81 -14.97
C LEU A 178 13.16 14.96 -14.79
N GLY A 179 14.47 14.67 -14.80
CA GLY A 179 15.53 15.68 -14.69
C GLY A 179 15.58 16.37 -13.33
N LEU A 180 15.24 15.65 -12.25
CA LEU A 180 15.17 16.20 -10.89
C LEU A 180 16.55 16.20 -10.21
N THR A 181 16.86 17.27 -9.49
CA THR A 181 18.12 17.39 -8.75
C THR A 181 18.16 16.49 -7.51
N ASP A 182 16.99 16.09 -7.00
CA ASP A 182 16.82 15.27 -5.80
C ASP A 182 15.67 14.27 -5.99
N ALA A 183 15.81 13.03 -5.51
CA ALA A 183 14.72 12.04 -5.39
C ALA A 183 13.73 12.37 -4.25
N ARG A 184 13.45 13.66 -4.05
CA ARG A 184 12.63 14.17 -2.94
C ARG A 184 11.46 14.97 -3.50
N GLY A 185 10.29 14.75 -2.90
CA GLY A 185 9.05 15.40 -3.29
C GLY A 185 7.90 14.41 -3.45
N ALA A 186 6.83 14.89 -4.05
CA ALA A 186 5.64 14.10 -4.35
C ALA A 186 5.36 14.19 -5.86
N LEU A 187 5.49 13.08 -6.56
CA LEU A 187 5.19 12.98 -7.98
C LEU A 187 3.68 12.90 -8.17
N VAL A 188 3.14 13.80 -8.98
CA VAL A 188 1.72 13.84 -9.35
C VAL A 188 1.49 12.78 -10.44
N SER A 189 0.93 11.65 -10.02
CA SER A 189 0.58 10.55 -10.93
C SER A 189 -0.73 10.78 -11.66
N GLU A 190 -1.65 11.52 -11.05
CA GLU A 190 -2.99 11.76 -11.59
C GLU A 190 -3.58 13.01 -10.95
N VAL A 191 -4.38 13.74 -11.73
CA VAL A 191 -5.16 14.88 -11.27
C VAL A 191 -6.62 14.59 -11.59
N PHE A 192 -7.49 14.63 -10.59
CA PHE A 192 -8.90 14.32 -10.80
C PHE A 192 -9.60 15.47 -11.53
N ALA A 193 -10.53 15.14 -12.43
CA ALA A 193 -11.39 16.14 -13.06
C ALA A 193 -12.21 16.90 -12.00
N ASP A 194 -12.51 18.17 -12.27
CA ASP A 194 -13.23 19.07 -11.36
C ASP A 194 -12.59 19.29 -9.98
N SER A 195 -11.35 18.84 -9.79
CA SER A 195 -10.59 19.06 -8.57
C SER A 195 -9.96 20.45 -8.49
N PRO A 196 -9.60 20.91 -7.29
CA PRO A 196 -8.87 22.17 -7.15
C PRO A 196 -7.48 22.15 -7.80
N ALA A 197 -6.80 21.00 -7.83
CA ALA A 197 -5.56 20.81 -8.58
C ALA A 197 -5.75 20.98 -10.10
N ALA A 198 -6.83 20.43 -10.66
CA ALA A 198 -7.17 20.62 -12.07
C ALA A 198 -7.47 22.09 -12.40
N LYS A 199 -8.27 22.75 -11.55
CA LYS A 199 -8.60 24.18 -11.70
C LYS A 199 -7.37 25.09 -11.62
N ALA A 200 -6.38 24.71 -10.81
CA ALA A 200 -5.11 25.41 -10.71
C ALA A 200 -4.11 25.08 -11.84
N GLY A 201 -4.45 24.14 -12.72
CA GLY A 201 -3.59 23.75 -13.84
C GLY A 201 -2.36 22.95 -13.41
N LEU A 202 -2.47 22.15 -12.34
CA LEU A 202 -1.40 21.25 -11.92
C LEU A 202 -1.15 20.20 -13.02
N PRO A 203 0.05 20.14 -13.63
CA PRO A 203 0.33 19.15 -14.64
C PRO A 203 0.52 17.75 -14.02
N VAL A 204 0.04 16.73 -14.74
CA VAL A 204 0.47 15.35 -14.51
C VAL A 204 1.98 15.23 -14.79
N ASP A 205 2.66 14.33 -14.09
CA ASP A 205 4.12 14.16 -14.12
C ASP A 205 4.93 15.33 -13.53
N ALA A 206 4.26 16.25 -12.85
CA ALA A 206 4.92 17.28 -12.06
C ALA A 206 5.36 16.71 -10.70
N VAL A 207 6.51 17.15 -10.21
CA VAL A 207 6.96 16.84 -8.84
C VAL A 207 6.81 18.05 -7.95
N ILE A 208 6.01 17.91 -6.90
CA ILE A 208 5.82 18.94 -5.88
C ILE A 208 7.02 18.87 -4.92
N VAL A 209 7.82 19.94 -4.91
CA VAL A 209 9.05 20.04 -4.12
C VAL A 209 8.91 20.97 -2.92
N ALA A 210 7.93 21.88 -2.92
CA ALA A 210 7.63 22.74 -1.79
C ALA A 210 6.16 23.17 -1.75
N ILE A 211 5.73 23.54 -0.55
CA ILE A 211 4.39 24.06 -0.23
C ILE A 211 4.55 25.26 0.71
N ASP A 212 4.02 26.43 0.34
CA ASP A 212 4.16 27.71 1.05
C ASP A 212 5.63 28.02 1.41
N GLY A 213 6.53 27.83 0.44
CA GLY A 213 7.97 28.03 0.62
C GLY A 213 8.68 26.97 1.47
N ARG A 214 7.96 25.99 2.04
CA ARG A 214 8.53 24.92 2.84
C ARG A 214 8.76 23.68 1.98
N ARG A 215 9.98 23.14 1.96
CA ARG A 215 10.32 21.92 1.20
C ARG A 215 9.49 20.72 1.62
N VAL A 216 9.15 19.88 0.65
CA VAL A 216 8.41 18.62 0.82
C VAL A 216 9.35 17.49 0.44
N ALA A 217 9.56 16.54 1.35
CA ALA A 217 10.42 15.38 1.10
C ALA A 217 9.65 14.18 0.53
N ASN A 218 8.39 13.98 0.95
CA ASN A 218 7.58 12.81 0.59
C ASN A 218 6.08 13.16 0.42
N PRO A 219 5.28 12.27 -0.20
CA PRO A 219 3.83 12.47 -0.38
C PRO A 219 3.04 12.58 0.93
N LEU A 220 3.50 11.92 2.00
CA LEU A 220 2.82 11.95 3.30
C LEU A 220 2.96 13.32 3.97
N GLU A 221 4.12 13.95 3.87
CA GLU A 221 4.41 15.29 4.34
C GLU A 221 3.58 16.33 3.58
N LEU A 222 3.47 16.17 2.26
CA LEU A 222 2.56 16.98 1.45
C LEU A 222 1.12 16.87 1.98
N ALA A 223 0.61 15.65 2.13
CA ALA A 223 -0.75 15.41 2.61
C ALA A 223 -0.99 15.97 4.03
N ARG A 224 0.00 15.84 4.93
CA ARG A 224 -0.06 16.43 6.27
C ARG A 224 -0.17 17.95 6.22
N ARG A 225 0.66 18.61 5.41
CA ARG A 225 0.70 20.08 5.32
C ARG A 225 -0.56 20.65 4.67
N ILE A 226 -1.06 20.00 3.63
CA ILE A 226 -2.35 20.33 3.01
C ILE A 226 -3.48 20.19 4.04
N GLY A 227 -3.47 19.10 4.82
CA GLY A 227 -4.42 18.91 5.90
C GLY A 227 -4.33 19.95 7.02
N MET A 228 -3.12 20.45 7.33
CA MET A 228 -2.91 21.51 8.33
C MET A 228 -3.30 22.90 7.83
N ALA A 229 -3.10 23.19 6.54
CA ALA A 229 -3.58 24.41 5.93
C ALA A 229 -5.12 24.49 6.07
N GLY A 230 -5.80 23.38 5.81
CA GLY A 230 -7.25 23.24 5.93
C GLY A 230 -7.96 23.63 4.63
N ALA A 231 -9.18 23.11 4.48
CA ALA A 231 -10.03 23.39 3.33
C ALA A 231 -10.32 24.89 3.15
N GLY A 232 -10.42 25.34 1.90
CA GLY A 232 -10.75 26.72 1.54
C GLY A 232 -9.59 27.71 1.62
N LYS A 233 -8.36 27.28 1.94
CA LYS A 233 -7.17 28.14 1.92
C LYS A 233 -6.42 28.04 0.61
N GLU A 234 -5.86 29.17 0.19
CA GLU A 234 -4.92 29.23 -0.92
C GLU A 234 -3.53 28.81 -0.44
N VAL A 235 -2.89 27.93 -1.21
CA VAL A 235 -1.58 27.36 -0.93
C VAL A 235 -0.70 27.54 -2.15
N GLU A 236 0.54 27.98 -1.94
CA GLU A 236 1.53 28.07 -3.02
C GLU A 236 2.29 26.73 -3.14
N LEU A 237 2.12 26.04 -4.27
CA LEU A 237 2.88 24.83 -4.59
C LEU A 237 4.04 25.18 -5.52
N THR A 238 5.26 24.84 -5.10
CA THR A 238 6.41 24.83 -6.00
C THR A 238 6.52 23.45 -6.64
N ILE A 239 6.36 23.41 -7.95
CA ILE A 239 6.45 22.20 -8.76
C ILE A 239 7.69 22.21 -9.64
N VAL A 240 8.17 21.03 -10.00
CA VAL A 240 9.14 20.81 -11.07
C VAL A 240 8.44 20.01 -12.16
N ALA A 241 8.31 20.59 -13.35
CA ALA A 241 7.75 19.92 -14.50
C ALA A 241 8.73 20.04 -15.66
N ARG A 242 9.12 18.90 -16.26
CA ARG A 242 10.12 18.84 -17.35
C ARG A 242 11.44 19.56 -16.99
N GLY A 243 11.90 19.44 -15.75
CA GLY A 243 13.12 20.08 -15.24
C GLY A 243 12.98 21.57 -14.88
N GLU A 244 11.85 22.22 -15.14
CA GLU A 244 11.63 23.63 -14.79
C GLU A 244 10.85 23.79 -13.49
N LYS A 245 11.31 24.68 -12.61
CA LYS A 245 10.60 25.06 -11.38
C LYS A 245 9.52 26.09 -11.69
N LYS A 246 8.27 25.80 -11.32
CA LYS A 246 7.12 26.71 -11.44
C LYS A 246 6.39 26.79 -10.11
N SER A 247 5.95 27.99 -9.73
CA SER A 247 5.04 28.19 -8.59
C SER A 247 3.62 28.28 -9.10
N ILE A 248 2.73 27.46 -8.55
CA ILE A 248 1.29 27.47 -8.86
C ILE A 248 0.56 27.68 -7.54
N ARG A 249 -0.44 28.56 -7.55
CA ARG A 249 -1.32 28.73 -6.40
C ARG A 249 -2.55 27.87 -6.57
N VAL A 250 -2.85 27.07 -5.55
CA VAL A 250 -3.97 26.15 -5.54
C VAL A 250 -4.85 26.49 -4.36
N MET A 251 -6.15 26.70 -4.62
CA MET A 251 -7.13 26.80 -3.55
C MET A 251 -7.49 25.39 -3.10
N LEU A 252 -7.32 25.04 -1.83
CA LEU A 252 -7.70 23.72 -1.34
C LEU A 252 -9.23 23.59 -1.26
N GLY A 253 -9.76 22.50 -1.79
CA GLY A 253 -11.21 22.26 -1.88
C GLY A 253 -11.88 22.06 -0.52
N GLY A 254 -13.17 22.35 -0.46
CA GLY A 254 -14.05 21.99 0.66
C GLY A 254 -14.31 20.49 0.74
N MET A 255 -14.69 19.99 1.92
CA MET A 255 -15.05 18.57 2.14
C MET A 255 -16.16 18.07 1.17
N ASP A 256 -17.00 18.98 0.65
CA ASP A 256 -18.06 18.70 -0.32
C ASP A 256 -17.56 18.49 -1.77
N GLU A 257 -16.51 19.23 -2.20
CA GLU A 257 -15.85 19.01 -3.50
C GLU A 257 -15.00 17.74 -3.50
N ALA A 258 -14.38 17.43 -2.35
CA ALA A 258 -13.63 16.20 -2.13
C ALA A 258 -14.49 14.93 -2.23
N MET A 259 -15.77 14.99 -1.83
CA MET A 259 -16.73 13.89 -2.00
C MET A 259 -17.27 13.79 -3.43
N SER A 260 -17.39 14.92 -4.14
CA SER A 260 -17.87 14.93 -5.53
C SER A 260 -16.80 14.48 -6.53
N ALA A 261 -15.52 14.74 -6.24
CA ALA A 261 -14.40 14.25 -7.04
C ALA A 261 -14.19 12.73 -6.94
N GLU A 262 -14.72 12.06 -5.90
CA GLU A 262 -14.79 10.60 -5.79
C GLU A 262 -16.11 10.01 -6.35
N ALA A 263 -17.16 10.83 -6.50
CA ALA A 263 -18.45 10.43 -7.10
C ALA A 263 -18.49 10.59 -8.63
N GLY A 264 -17.55 11.35 -9.20
CA GLY A 264 -17.17 11.17 -10.59
C GLY A 264 -16.54 9.80 -10.72
N SER A 265 -17.32 8.83 -11.23
CA SER A 265 -16.81 7.53 -11.62
C SER A 265 -15.44 7.71 -12.31
N PRO A 266 -14.47 6.79 -12.10
CA PRO A 266 -13.26 6.78 -12.93
C PRO A 266 -13.70 6.96 -14.37
N PRO A 267 -13.04 7.79 -15.20
CA PRO A 267 -13.44 7.92 -16.59
C PRO A 267 -13.56 6.51 -17.14
N ALA A 268 -14.79 6.13 -17.50
CA ALA A 268 -15.06 4.95 -18.28
C ALA A 268 -14.39 5.21 -19.63
N GLY A 269 -13.10 4.86 -19.71
CA GLY A 269 -12.18 5.35 -20.73
C GLY A 269 -10.71 5.45 -20.30
N ALA A 270 -10.35 5.28 -19.03
CA ALA A 270 -8.99 4.93 -18.64
C ALA A 270 -8.95 3.43 -18.31
N GLU A 271 -8.87 2.63 -19.37
CA GLU A 271 -8.48 1.23 -19.27
C GLU A 271 -7.25 1.12 -18.38
N SER A 272 -7.44 0.33 -17.33
CA SER A 272 -6.42 -0.34 -16.53
C SER A 272 -5.06 -0.44 -17.23
N ALA A 273 -4.12 0.42 -16.85
CA ALA A 273 -2.69 0.13 -16.96
C ALA A 273 -2.22 -0.85 -15.86
N ALA A 274 -3.13 -1.68 -15.34
CA ALA A 274 -2.86 -2.97 -14.72
C ALA A 274 -3.35 -4.06 -15.69
N GLY A 275 -2.59 -4.21 -16.78
CA GLY A 275 -2.85 -5.16 -17.86
C GLY A 275 -1.63 -5.34 -18.75
N GLY A 276 -0.42 -5.24 -18.18
CA GLY A 276 0.84 -5.42 -18.93
C GLY A 276 1.16 -6.88 -19.21
N ASP A 277 0.49 -7.79 -18.52
CA ASP A 277 0.81 -9.21 -18.44
C ASP A 277 -0.12 -10.04 -19.33
N GLY A 278 -1.35 -9.60 -19.60
CA GLY A 278 -2.28 -10.30 -20.50
C GLY A 278 -1.92 -10.16 -21.97
N GLU A 279 -1.64 -8.95 -22.45
CA GLU A 279 -1.27 -8.72 -23.86
C GLU A 279 0.13 -9.24 -24.17
N LEU A 280 1.03 -9.18 -23.19
CA LEU A 280 2.37 -9.76 -23.32
C LEU A 280 2.30 -11.29 -23.28
N ALA A 281 1.45 -11.89 -22.43
CA ALA A 281 1.20 -13.34 -22.43
C ALA A 281 0.57 -13.82 -23.75
N GLU A 282 -0.37 -13.06 -24.33
CA GLU A 282 -0.98 -13.41 -25.60
C GLU A 282 0.03 -13.29 -26.75
N ARG A 283 0.88 -12.25 -26.74
CA ARG A 283 1.97 -12.09 -27.72
C ARG A 283 3.04 -13.18 -27.58
N VAL A 284 3.37 -13.60 -26.35
CA VAL A 284 4.28 -14.72 -26.09
C VAL A 284 3.68 -16.02 -26.63
N ARG A 285 2.41 -16.29 -26.33
CA ARG A 285 1.70 -17.49 -26.83
C ARG A 285 1.65 -17.52 -28.36
N GLN A 286 1.41 -16.37 -28.99
CA GLN A 286 1.39 -16.24 -30.44
C GLN A 286 2.78 -16.41 -31.07
N LEU A 287 3.84 -15.97 -30.38
CA LEU A 287 5.23 -16.18 -30.79
C LEU A 287 5.64 -17.66 -30.66
N GLU A 288 5.28 -18.33 -29.57
CA GLU A 288 5.52 -19.77 -29.37
C GLU A 288 4.83 -20.61 -30.45
N GLU A 289 3.60 -20.25 -30.82
CA GLU A 289 2.87 -20.96 -31.86
C GLU A 289 3.45 -20.73 -33.26
N ARG A 290 4.01 -19.54 -33.52
CA ARG A 290 4.79 -19.28 -34.75
C ARG A 290 6.09 -20.06 -34.77
N LEU A 291 6.78 -20.17 -33.62
CA LEU A 291 8.01 -20.94 -33.49
C LEU A 291 7.75 -22.43 -33.78
N ASN A 292 6.74 -23.02 -33.17
CA ASN A 292 6.34 -24.41 -33.38
C ASN A 292 5.94 -24.69 -34.85
N ARG A 293 5.26 -23.75 -35.50
CA ARG A 293 4.94 -23.86 -36.93
C ARG A 293 6.20 -23.86 -37.80
N LEU A 294 7.17 -23.01 -37.48
CA LEU A 294 8.45 -22.95 -38.19
C LEU A 294 9.27 -24.22 -37.96
N GLU A 295 9.32 -24.74 -36.74
CA GLU A 295 9.99 -26.02 -36.45
C GLU A 295 9.36 -27.19 -37.20
N ALA A 296 8.02 -27.25 -37.28
CA ALA A 296 7.33 -28.27 -38.06
C ALA A 296 7.60 -28.18 -39.57
N LEU A 297 7.74 -26.95 -40.10
CA LEU A 297 8.13 -26.72 -41.50
C LEU A 297 9.59 -27.10 -41.74
N LEU A 298 10.50 -26.73 -40.85
CA LEU A 298 11.91 -27.11 -40.92
C LEU A 298 12.09 -28.63 -40.85
N ARG A 299 11.32 -29.32 -39.99
CA ARG A 299 11.34 -30.79 -39.89
C ARG A 299 10.80 -31.48 -41.14
N ARG A 300 9.89 -30.85 -41.89
CA ARG A 300 9.45 -31.33 -43.22
C ARG A 300 10.47 -31.06 -44.32
N LEU A 301 11.24 -29.98 -44.19
CA LEU A 301 12.29 -29.58 -45.12
C LEU A 301 13.64 -30.28 -44.86
N ALA A 302 13.75 -31.04 -43.77
CA ALA A 302 14.90 -31.89 -43.47
C ALA A 302 14.62 -33.36 -43.86
N PRO A 303 14.74 -33.76 -45.15
CA PRO A 303 14.77 -35.16 -45.50
C PRO A 303 16.10 -35.80 -45.07
N ALA A 304 15.99 -36.92 -44.36
CA ALA A 304 16.96 -38.01 -44.20
C ALA A 304 18.41 -37.74 -44.65
N SER A 305 19.32 -37.50 -43.69
CA SER A 305 20.77 -37.62 -43.90
C SER A 305 21.46 -38.10 -42.62
N GLU A 306 21.11 -39.30 -42.16
CA GLU A 306 21.83 -40.07 -41.13
C GLU A 306 21.17 -41.47 -41.14
N ALA A 307 21.80 -42.62 -41.38
CA ALA A 307 23.18 -43.08 -41.54
C ALA A 307 23.09 -44.57 -42.05
N PRO A 308 24.15 -45.42 -42.08
CA PRO A 308 25.59 -45.17 -41.98
C PRO A 308 26.39 -45.81 -43.15
N ALA A 309 27.48 -45.17 -43.57
CA ALA A 309 28.56 -45.87 -44.25
C ALA A 309 29.34 -46.69 -43.21
N SER A 310 29.11 -48.01 -43.21
CA SER A 310 30.00 -48.97 -42.56
C SER A 310 31.34 -48.99 -43.33
N GLY A 311 32.37 -48.40 -42.73
CA GLY A 311 33.73 -48.47 -43.24
C GLY A 311 34.69 -48.46 -42.07
N ASP A 312 34.92 -49.65 -41.49
CA ASP A 312 35.99 -49.88 -40.52
C ASP A 312 37.37 -49.83 -41.20
N PRO A 313 38.40 -49.37 -40.45
CA PRO A 313 39.69 -48.95 -40.99
C PRO A 313 40.68 -50.11 -41.19
N LYS A 314 41.63 -49.92 -42.12
CA LYS A 314 42.96 -50.52 -42.07
C LYS A 314 44.01 -49.45 -42.26
#